data_AF-A0A928YE32-F1
#
_entry.id   AF-A0A928YE32-F1
#
_cell.length_a   1.000
_cell.length_b   1.000
_cell.length_c   1.000
_cell.angle_alpha   90.00
_cell.angle_beta   90.00
_cell.angle_gamma   90.00
#
_symmetry.space_group_name_H-M   'P 1'
#
loop_
_entity.id
_entity.type
_entity.pdbx_description
1 polymer ?
#
loop_
_entity_poly.entity_id
_entity_poly.type
_entity_poly.pdbx_seq_one_letter_code
_entity_poly.pdbx_strand_id
1 'polypeptide(L)'
;MLEMLKDATIADTPFWVLLPDCRMPGMDGFQVAENIKNDPKLDGITVMMLNSDNRNSDSDRAKKLGVHSRFFANIRTYMLANRYCIANILFD
;
A
#
# COMPACT_ATOMS: atom_id res chain seq x y z
N MET A 1 9.14 0.26 6.38
CA MET A 1 7.76 0.70 6.09
C MET A 1 6.79 0.31 7.20
N LEU A 2 6.60 -0.98 7.52
CA LEU A 2 5.65 -1.40 8.56
C LEU A 2 5.90 -0.74 9.92
N GLU A 3 7.17 -0.67 10.35
CA GLU A 3 7.53 0.04 11.60
C GLU A 3 7.13 1.51 11.57
N MET A 4 7.34 2.22 10.45
CA MET A 4 6.89 3.60 10.28
C MET A 4 5.37 3.75 10.37
N LEU A 5 4.59 2.79 9.86
CA LEU A 5 3.12 2.81 10.00
C LEU A 5 2.71 2.63 11.47
N LYS A 6 3.41 1.76 12.21
CA LYS A 6 3.17 1.54 13.64
C LYS A 6 3.57 2.77 14.46
N ASP A 7 4.73 3.36 14.18
CA ASP A 7 5.22 4.56 14.86
C ASP A 7 4.25 5.72 14.68
N ALA A 8 3.74 5.93 13.47
CA ALA A 8 2.72 6.94 13.18
C ALA A 8 1.41 6.69 13.94
N THR A 9 1.01 5.42 14.10
CA THR A 9 -0.15 5.05 14.90
C THR A 9 0.07 5.32 16.39
N ILE A 10 1.25 5.00 16.92
CA ILE A 10 1.62 5.26 18.32
C ILE A 10 1.66 6.78 18.59
N ALA A 11 2.10 7.57 17.61
CA ALA A 11 2.15 9.02 17.68
C ALA A 11 0.79 9.71 17.44
N ASP A 12 -0.33 8.97 17.43
CA ASP A 12 -1.70 9.46 17.16
C ASP A 12 -1.81 10.23 15.83
N THR A 13 -0.99 9.84 14.85
CA THR A 13 -0.95 10.41 13.51
C THR A 13 -0.98 9.29 12.45
N PRO A 14 -1.94 8.34 12.52
CA PRO A 14 -1.94 7.19 11.65
C PRO A 14 -2.16 7.58 10.19
N PHE A 15 -1.56 6.79 9.30
CA PHE A 15 -1.91 6.83 7.88
C PHE A 15 -3.26 6.16 7.67
N TRP A 16 -4.07 6.68 6.76
CA TRP A 16 -5.37 6.08 6.44
C TRP A 16 -5.36 5.33 5.12
N VAL A 17 -4.47 5.73 4.21
CA VAL A 17 -4.33 5.11 2.90
C VAL A 17 -2.85 4.86 2.62
N LEU A 18 -2.55 3.62 2.24
CA LEU A 18 -1.25 3.20 1.75
C LEU A 18 -1.36 2.87 0.26
N LEU A 19 -0.46 3.46 -0.54
CA LEU A 19 -0.33 3.20 -1.97
C LEU A 19 1.03 2.51 -2.25
N PRO A 20 1.17 1.19 -1.98
CA PRO A 20 2.42 0.50 -2.27
C PRO A 20 2.45 0.05 -3.73
N ASP A 21 3.65 -0.01 -4.31
CA ASP A 21 3.86 -0.75 -5.55
C ASP A 21 3.65 -2.26 -5.32
N CYS A 22 2.99 -2.94 -6.25
CA CYS A 22 2.86 -4.39 -6.24
C CYS A 22 4.22 -5.11 -6.25
N ARG A 23 5.23 -4.53 -6.88
CA ARG A 23 6.54 -5.12 -7.15
C ARG A 23 7.63 -4.23 -6.54
N MET A 24 7.93 -4.48 -5.28
CA MET A 24 9.06 -3.86 -4.60
C MET A 24 10.13 -4.91 -4.28
N PRO A 25 11.43 -4.58 -4.38
CA PRO A 25 12.49 -5.47 -3.92
C PRO A 25 12.39 -5.69 -2.40
N GLY A 26 12.69 -6.92 -1.96
CA GLY A 26 12.64 -7.32 -0.55
C GLY A 26 11.25 -7.72 -0.06
N MET A 27 10.27 -6.80 -0.09
CA MET A 27 8.90 -7.07 0.35
C MET A 27 7.89 -6.52 -0.66
N ASP A 28 7.10 -7.39 -1.28
CA ASP A 28 6.12 -6.99 -2.30
C ASP A 28 4.89 -6.30 -1.66
N GLY A 29 4.13 -5.52 -2.44
CA GLY A 29 2.98 -4.78 -1.92
C GLY A 29 1.87 -5.68 -1.35
N PHE A 30 1.78 -6.95 -1.80
CA PHE A 30 0.81 -7.91 -1.25
C PHE A 30 1.24 -8.44 0.11
N GLN A 31 2.54 -8.69 0.30
CA GLN A 31 3.10 -9.04 1.60
C GLN A 31 2.88 -7.90 2.59
N VAL A 32 3.02 -6.64 2.16
CA VAL A 32 2.68 -5.48 2.99
C VAL A 32 1.20 -5.47 3.37
N ALA A 33 0.30 -5.67 2.40
CA ALA A 33 -1.13 -5.75 2.66
C ALA A 33 -1.50 -6.89 3.63
N GLU A 34 -0.85 -8.04 3.50
CA GLU A 34 -1.03 -9.18 4.41
C GLU A 34 -0.55 -8.86 5.83
N ASN A 35 0.60 -8.21 5.97
CA ASN A 35 1.10 -7.78 7.28
C ASN A 35 0.16 -6.77 7.95
N ILE A 36 -0.36 -5.79 7.19
CA ILE A 36 -1.33 -4.81 7.70
C ILE A 36 -2.61 -5.51 8.13
N LYS A 37 -3.16 -6.41 7.30
CA LYS A 37 -4.39 -7.15 7.60
C LYS A 37 -4.27 -8.02 8.85
N ASN A 38 -3.08 -8.55 9.14
CA ASN A 38 -2.84 -9.43 10.28
C ASN A 38 -2.37 -8.69 11.53
N ASP A 39 -2.20 -7.37 11.50
CA ASP A 39 -1.76 -6.56 12.64
C ASP A 39 -2.91 -5.64 13.11
N PRO A 40 -3.55 -5.94 14.26
CA PRO A 40 -4.62 -5.11 14.82
C PRO A 40 -4.22 -3.66 15.09
N LYS A 41 -2.92 -3.36 15.25
CA LYS A 41 -2.44 -1.99 15.44
C LYS A 41 -2.51 -1.17 14.16
N LEU A 42 -2.60 -1.82 13.01
CA LEU A 42 -2.70 -1.18 11.70
C LEU A 42 -4.12 -1.27 11.14
N ASP A 43 -5.09 -1.63 11.99
CA ASP A 43 -6.50 -1.66 11.62
C ASP A 43 -6.96 -0.26 11.22
N GLY A 44 -7.73 -0.18 10.13
CA GLY A 44 -8.17 1.08 9.52
C GLY A 44 -7.27 1.63 8.40
N ILE A 45 -6.08 1.07 8.16
CA ILE A 45 -5.28 1.43 6.97
C ILE A 45 -5.89 0.78 5.73
N THR A 46 -6.36 1.60 4.79
CA THR A 46 -6.80 1.13 3.47
C THR A 46 -5.60 0.97 2.55
N VAL A 47 -5.38 -0.23 2.02
CA VAL A 47 -4.32 -0.48 1.04
C VAL A 47 -4.91 -0.45 -0.37
N MET A 48 -4.37 0.42 -1.24
CA MET A 48 -4.70 0.46 -2.66
C MET A 48 -3.42 0.28 -3.49
N MET A 49 -3.38 -0.77 -4.30
CA MET A 49 -2.16 -1.18 -4.97
C MET A 49 -1.88 -0.33 -6.21
N LEU A 50 -0.64 0.14 -6.34
CA LEU A 50 -0.12 0.73 -7.58
C LEU A 50 0.35 -0.39 -8.50
N ASN A 51 -0.17 -0.42 -9.73
CA ASN A 51 0.19 -1.43 -10.72
C ASN A 51 0.72 -0.76 -11.98
N SER A 52 1.91 -1.15 -12.41
CA SER A 52 2.45 -0.86 -13.75
C SER A 52 2.05 -1.91 -14.79
N ASP A 53 1.67 -3.13 -14.36
CA ASP A 53 1.42 -4.26 -15.26
C ASP A 53 -0.06 -4.70 -15.33
N ASN A 54 -0.56 -4.89 -16.56
CA ASN A 54 -1.94 -5.25 -16.90
C ASN A 54 -2.26 -6.76 -16.76
N ARG A 55 -1.64 -7.45 -15.79
CA ARG A 55 -1.81 -8.90 -15.64
C ARG A 55 -2.94 -9.24 -14.67
N ASN A 56 -3.96 -9.92 -15.19
CA ASN A 56 -5.11 -10.43 -14.42
C ASN A 56 -4.76 -11.44 -13.33
N SER A 57 -3.53 -11.96 -13.29
CA SER A 57 -3.10 -13.03 -12.37
C SER A 57 -3.18 -12.66 -10.89
N ASP A 58 -3.09 -11.38 -10.55
CA ASP A 58 -3.07 -10.94 -9.14
C ASP A 58 -4.47 -10.57 -8.61
N SER A 59 -5.51 -10.75 -9.42
CA SER A 59 -6.85 -10.31 -9.05
C SER A 59 -7.46 -11.07 -7.89
N ASP A 60 -7.19 -12.38 -7.80
CA ASP A 60 -7.73 -13.21 -6.72
C ASP A 60 -7.01 -12.93 -5.40
N ARG A 61 -5.71 -12.65 -5.44
CA ARG A 61 -4.91 -12.29 -4.25
C ARG A 61 -5.35 -10.94 -3.69
N ALA A 62 -5.58 -9.95 -4.55
CA ALA A 62 -6.09 -8.64 -4.17
C ALA A 62 -7.46 -8.73 -3.47
N LYS A 63 -8.41 -9.51 -4.03
CA LYS A 63 -9.74 -9.70 -3.44
C LYS A 63 -9.67 -10.37 -2.06
N LYS A 64 -8.86 -11.43 -1.91
CA LYS A 64 -8.69 -12.12 -0.62
C LYS A 64 -8.13 -11.22 0.48
N LEU A 65 -7.31 -10.24 0.11
CA LEU A 65 -6.68 -9.30 1.03
C LEU A 65 -7.49 -8.01 1.26
N GLY A 66 -8.62 -7.82 0.57
CA GLY A 66 -9.46 -6.63 0.75
C GLY A 66 -8.88 -5.36 0.11
N VAL A 67 -7.96 -5.49 -0.87
CA VAL A 67 -7.40 -4.36 -1.62
C VAL A 67 -8.54 -3.70 -2.42
N HIS A 68 -8.87 -2.45 -2.06
CA HIS A 68 -10.11 -1.79 -2.49
C HIS A 68 -10.09 -1.30 -3.95
N SER A 69 -8.91 -1.00 -4.49
CA SER A 69 -8.76 -0.54 -5.87
C SER A 69 -7.34 -0.80 -6.38
N ARG A 70 -7.24 -1.10 -7.69
CA ARG A 70 -5.97 -1.15 -8.43
C ARG A 70 -5.89 0.08 -9.31
N PHE A 71 -4.85 0.89 -9.14
CA PHE A 71 -4.59 2.03 -10.02
C PHE A 71 -3.51 1.66 -11.05
N PHE A 72 -3.85 1.79 -12.33
CA PHE A 72 -2.88 1.72 -13.43
C PHE A 72 -2.21 3.09 -13.54
N ALA A 73 -0.96 3.18 -13.11
CA ALA A 73 -0.26 4.45 -13.02
C ALA A 73 0.18 4.95 -14.41
N ASN A 74 -0.66 5.75 -15.07
CA ASN A 74 -0.22 6.82 -15.97
C ASN A 74 -0.40 8.18 -15.27
N ILE A 75 -0.04 8.25 -13.99
CA ILE A 75 -0.18 9.46 -13.17
C ILE A 75 1.22 10.05 -12.99
N ARG A 76 1.48 11.19 -13.66
CA ARG A 76 2.51 12.14 -13.19
C ARG A 76 2.20 12.42 -11.73
N THR A 77 3.16 12.18 -10.84
CA THR A 77 3.02 12.26 -9.38
C THR A 77 2.53 13.64 -8.93
N TYR A 78 1.22 13.87 -8.96
CA TYR A 78 0.58 15.01 -8.33
C TYR A 78 0.24 14.58 -6.90
N MET A 79 1.14 14.95 -5.98
CA MET A 79 0.84 15.04 -4.56
C MET A 79 -0.47 15.81 -4.36
N LEU A 80 -1.42 15.21 -3.65
CA LEU A 80 -2.51 15.95 -3.04
C LEU A 80 -2.33 15.89 -1.52
N ALA A 81 -2.36 17.08 -0.94
CA ALA A 81 -2.03 17.38 0.43
C ALA A 81 -2.85 16.56 1.45
N ASN A 82 -2.19 16.27 2.58
CA ASN A 82 -2.70 15.70 3.83
C ASN A 82 -3.04 14.19 3.84
N ARG A 83 -2.15 13.42 4.50
CA ARG A 83 -2.36 12.07 5.08
C ARG A 83 -2.22 10.82 4.18
N TYR A 84 -1.56 10.93 3.03
CA TYR A 84 -1.24 9.78 2.18
C TYR A 84 0.22 9.35 2.34
N CYS A 85 0.47 8.04 2.49
CA CYS A 85 1.82 7.48 2.33
C CYS A 85 1.92 6.82 0.96
N ILE A 86 2.74 7.41 0.09
CA ILE A 86 3.07 6.82 -1.22
C ILE A 86 4.46 6.20 -1.09
N ALA A 87 4.51 4.87 -1.07
CA ALA A 87 5.77 4.14 -1.09
C ALA A 87 6.08 3.76 -2.54
N ASN A 88 6.67 4.71 -3.27
CA ASN A 88 7.23 4.44 -4.59
C ASN A 88 8.72 4.11 -4.38
N ILE A 89 9.05 2.84 -4.14
CA ILE A 89 10.45 2.41 -4.14
C ILE A 89 10.86 2.26 -5.62
N LEU A 90 11.05 3.39 -6.28
CA LEU A 90 11.74 3.47 -7.56
C LEU A 90 13.23 3.48 -7.26
N PHE A 91 13.86 2.31 -7.22
CA PHE A 91 15.28 2.16 -7.48
C PHE A 91 15.48 0.86 -8.25
N ASP A 92 16.10 0.99 -9.44
CA ASP A 92 16.83 -0.09 -10.11
C ASP A 92 17.76 -0.81 -9.13
#